data_AF-X6MK27-F1
#
_entry.id   AF-X6MK27-F1
#
_cell.length_a   1.000
_cell.length_b   1.000
_cell.length_c   1.000
_cell.angle_alpha   90.00
_cell.angle_beta   90.00
_cell.angle_gamma   90.00
#
_symmetry.space_group_name_H-M   'P 1'
#
loop_
_entity.id
_entity.type
_entity.pdbx_description
1 polymer ?
#
loop_
_entity_poly.entity_id
_entity_poly.type
_entity_poly.pdbx_seq_one_letter_code
_entity_poly.pdbx_strand_id
1 'polypeptide(L)'
;SVQVSSHVDIVILKRDKYTLLDLRKGTADITCHQVLDEIHVLQIYPPSGGPWGSTYIDEAFWEMLCEIFGNEIMQEFTFKHPHEFIQLIEHFREVKYLYSPTSLDTPKIKIGSITSFFRTYKITLDDISKKLKEYKLNDKNHEGWKFVMDKVMDPLIHHVHKLLMEPQLRGCQT
;
A
#
# COMPACT_ATOMS: atom_id res chain seq x y z
N SER A 1 -9.28 -19.15 20.77
CA SER A 1 -7.99 -19.82 20.56
C SER A 1 -7.34 -19.22 19.34
N VAL A 2 -6.41 -18.29 19.53
CA VAL A 2 -5.71 -17.61 18.43
C VAL A 2 -4.50 -18.45 18.08
N GLN A 3 -4.44 -18.96 16.85
CA GLN A 3 -3.29 -19.67 16.31
C GLN A 3 -2.19 -18.63 16.03
N VAL A 4 -1.14 -18.63 16.85
CA VAL A 4 0.06 -17.83 16.63
C VAL A 4 1.09 -18.70 15.93
N SER A 5 1.51 -18.22 14.75
CA SER A 5 2.77 -18.45 14.05
C SER A 5 3.15 -19.90 13.67
N SER A 6 3.02 -20.22 12.38
CA SER A 6 3.95 -21.15 11.73
C SER A 6 5.35 -20.53 11.77
N HIS A 7 6.21 -20.99 12.68
CA HIS A 7 7.64 -20.69 12.62
C HIS A 7 8.19 -21.28 11.33
N VAL A 8 8.57 -20.42 10.39
CA VAL A 8 9.44 -20.81 9.29
C VAL A 8 10.85 -20.67 9.84
N ASP A 9 11.46 -21.79 10.21
CA ASP A 9 12.88 -21.81 10.58
C ASP A 9 13.69 -21.59 9.31
N ILE A 10 13.99 -20.32 9.00
CA ILE A 10 14.93 -19.97 7.93
C ILE A 10 16.33 -20.18 8.50
N VAL A 11 16.93 -21.32 8.15
CA VAL A 11 18.34 -21.58 8.46
C VAL A 11 19.19 -20.86 7.42
N ILE A 12 19.82 -19.76 7.83
CA ILE A 12 20.78 -19.02 7.00
C ILE A 12 22.19 -19.49 7.37
N LEU A 13 22.89 -20.09 6.41
CA LEU A 13 24.21 -20.68 6.58
C LEU A 13 25.32 -19.75 6.10
N LYS A 14 26.55 -20.08 6.47
CA LYS A 14 27.75 -19.38 6.00
C LYS A 14 27.79 -19.33 4.47
N ARG A 15 28.04 -18.13 3.93
CA ARG A 15 28.00 -17.73 2.51
C ARG A 15 26.61 -17.52 1.91
N ASP A 16 25.54 -17.79 2.65
CA ASP A 16 24.21 -17.45 2.18
C ASP A 16 24.07 -15.94 2.09
N LYS A 17 23.32 -15.51 1.08
CA LYS A 17 22.99 -14.12 0.83
C LYS A 17 21.50 -13.95 1.05
N TYR A 18 21.12 -12.90 1.76
CA TYR A 18 19.72 -12.57 1.98
C TYR A 18 19.47 -11.07 1.82
N THR A 19 18.26 -10.74 1.37
CA THR A 19 17.77 -9.37 1.30
C THR A 19 16.75 -9.18 2.42
N LEU A 20 17.00 -8.21 3.29
CA LEU A 20 16.05 -7.80 4.32
C LEU A 20 15.23 -6.63 3.77
N LEU A 21 13.91 -6.80 3.78
CA LEU A 21 12.93 -5.79 3.42
C LEU A 21 12.15 -5.36 4.68
N ASP A 22 12.40 -4.15 5.18
CA ASP A 22 11.68 -3.55 6.31
C ASP A 22 10.61 -2.60 5.77
N LEU A 23 9.36 -3.04 5.75
CA LEU A 23 8.20 -2.26 5.30
C LEU A 23 7.51 -1.60 6.49
N ARG A 24 7.78 -0.31 6.68
CA ARG A 24 7.23 0.46 7.80
C ARG A 24 6.09 1.36 7.32
N LYS A 25 5.63 2.22 8.22
CA LYS A 25 4.56 3.19 7.95
C LYS A 25 4.96 4.20 6.87
N GLY A 26 6.15 4.78 6.94
CA GLY A 26 6.62 5.78 5.98
C GLY A 26 7.54 5.18 4.92
N THR A 27 8.60 4.52 5.36
CA THR A 27 9.64 4.01 4.46
C THR A 27 9.54 2.51 4.26
N ALA A 28 9.98 2.09 3.09
CA ALA A 28 10.46 0.74 2.86
C ALA A 28 11.99 0.81 2.80
N ASP A 29 12.67 0.10 3.68
CA ASP A 29 14.12 0.08 3.79
C ASP A 29 14.64 -1.31 3.38
N ILE A 30 15.63 -1.35 2.49
CA ILE A 30 16.14 -2.57 1.87
C ILE A 30 17.65 -2.67 2.08
N THR A 31 18.08 -3.79 2.63
CA THR A 31 19.50 -4.09 2.86
C THR A 31 19.83 -5.50 2.41
N CYS A 32 21.01 -5.68 1.80
CA CYS A 32 21.45 -6.97 1.29
C CYS A 32 22.72 -7.41 2.03
N HIS A 33 22.70 -8.63 2.56
CA HIS A 33 23.75 -9.16 3.40
C HIS A 33 24.22 -10.53 2.92
N GLN A 34 25.46 -10.87 3.28
CA GLN A 34 26.00 -12.21 3.18
C GLN A 34 26.49 -12.65 4.56
N VAL A 35 26.15 -13.88 4.96
CA VAL A 35 26.65 -14.46 6.22
C VAL A 35 28.12 -14.85 6.05
N LEU A 36 28.97 -14.33 6.94
CA LEU A 36 30.40 -14.66 6.95
C LEU A 36 30.69 -15.86 7.86
N ASP A 37 30.03 -15.90 9.02
CA ASP A 37 30.06 -16.95 10.03
C ASP A 37 28.84 -16.81 10.97
N GLU A 38 28.83 -17.53 12.09
CA GLU A 38 27.70 -17.62 13.01
C GLU A 38 27.25 -16.28 13.64
N ILE A 39 28.13 -15.27 13.70
CA ILE A 39 27.84 -13.99 14.36
C ILE A 39 28.11 -12.76 13.49
N HIS A 40 28.71 -12.93 12.31
CA HIS A 40 29.06 -11.83 11.43
C HIS A 40 28.33 -11.88 10.09
N VAL A 41 27.84 -10.71 9.68
CA VAL A 41 27.25 -10.48 8.36
C VAL A 41 27.97 -9.35 7.64
N LEU A 42 28.16 -9.50 6.34
CA LEU A 42 28.72 -8.47 5.47
C LEU A 42 27.59 -7.85 4.66
N GLN A 43 27.48 -6.53 4.68
CA GLN A 43 26.63 -5.83 3.73
C GLN A 43 27.27 -5.87 2.34
N ILE A 44 26.56 -6.46 1.37
CA ILE A 44 27.10 -6.73 0.02
C ILE A 44 26.56 -5.79 -1.06
N TYR A 45 25.67 -4.87 -0.71
CA TYR A 45 25.16 -3.83 -1.60
C TYR A 45 24.74 -2.60 -0.79
N PRO A 46 24.89 -1.37 -1.29
CA PRO A 46 24.47 -0.16 -0.57
C PRO A 46 22.99 -0.24 -0.13
N PRO A 47 22.63 0.29 1.06
CA PRO A 47 21.25 0.30 1.49
C PRO A 47 20.43 1.15 0.52
N SER A 48 19.19 0.77 0.31
CA SER A 48 18.27 1.53 -0.53
C SER A 48 16.88 1.51 0.08
N GLY A 49 15.99 2.31 -0.45
CA GLY A 49 14.65 2.41 0.08
C GLY A 49 13.87 3.52 -0.60
N GLY A 50 12.63 3.70 -0.16
CA GLY A 50 11.76 4.68 -0.76
C GLY A 50 10.48 4.94 0.03
N PRO A 51 9.69 5.93 -0.44
CA PRO A 51 8.39 6.28 0.10
C PRO A 51 7.32 5.24 -0.30
N TRP A 52 7.51 3.99 0.14
CA TRP A 52 6.63 2.86 -0.18
C TRP A 52 5.97 2.25 1.05
N GLY A 53 6.02 2.96 2.17
CA GLY A 53 5.37 2.55 3.40
C GLY A 53 3.84 2.69 3.36
N SER A 54 3.19 2.11 4.37
CA SER A 54 1.73 2.03 4.47
C SER A 54 0.99 3.37 4.40
N THR A 55 1.62 4.48 4.79
CA THR A 55 1.05 5.84 4.71
C THR A 55 0.88 6.31 3.27
N TYR A 56 1.76 5.92 2.35
CA TYR A 56 1.61 6.28 0.94
C TYR A 56 0.39 5.59 0.29
N ILE A 57 -0.08 4.48 0.86
CA ILE A 57 -1.34 3.84 0.45
C ILE A 57 -2.54 4.68 0.93
N ASP A 58 -2.47 5.27 2.13
CA ASP A 58 -3.49 6.19 2.63
C ASP A 58 -3.54 7.46 1.76
N GLU A 59 -2.38 7.99 1.37
CA GLU A 59 -2.26 9.15 0.49
C GLU A 59 -2.81 8.86 -0.90
N ALA A 60 -2.47 7.71 -1.51
CA ALA A 60 -3.01 7.30 -2.80
C ALA A 60 -4.55 7.15 -2.78
N PHE A 61 -5.11 6.67 -1.66
CA PHE A 61 -6.56 6.65 -1.47
C PHE A 61 -7.14 8.07 -1.43
N TRP A 62 -6.51 8.99 -0.69
CA TRP A 62 -6.95 10.38 -0.62
C TRP A 62 -6.86 11.10 -1.97
N GLU A 63 -5.77 10.90 -2.72
CA GLU A 63 -5.59 11.41 -4.08
C GLU A 63 -6.69 10.93 -5.01
N MET A 64 -7.01 9.63 -4.97
CA MET A 64 -8.10 9.05 -5.77
C MET A 64 -9.43 9.74 -5.46
N LEU A 65 -9.73 10.03 -4.18
CA LEU A 65 -10.92 10.81 -3.82
C LEU A 65 -10.84 12.24 -4.39
N CYS A 66 -9.69 12.90 -4.32
CA CYS A 66 -9.51 14.24 -4.91
C CYS A 66 -9.68 14.24 -6.44
N GLU A 67 -9.23 13.18 -7.13
CA GLU A 67 -9.39 12.99 -8.57
C GLU A 67 -10.87 12.78 -8.94
N ILE A 68 -11.60 11.98 -8.15
CA ILE A 68 -13.04 11.71 -8.37
C ILE A 68 -13.88 12.94 -8.02
N PHE A 69 -13.68 13.55 -6.87
CA PHE A 69 -14.58 14.56 -6.33
C PHE A 69 -14.13 16.00 -6.58
N GLY A 70 -12.87 16.20 -6.97
CA GLY A 70 -12.25 17.50 -7.11
C GLY A 70 -11.52 17.92 -5.85
N ASN A 71 -10.29 18.40 -6.01
CA ASN A 71 -9.42 18.78 -4.90
C ASN A 71 -10.06 19.85 -4.00
N GLU A 72 -10.64 20.90 -4.57
CA GLU A 72 -11.27 21.99 -3.79
C GLU A 72 -12.40 21.47 -2.88
N ILE A 73 -13.25 20.58 -3.41
CA ILE A 73 -14.36 19.99 -2.67
C ILE A 73 -13.84 19.08 -1.55
N MET A 74 -12.81 18.26 -1.83
CA MET A 74 -12.20 17.39 -0.82
C MET A 74 -11.46 18.18 0.27
N GLN A 75 -10.76 19.27 -0.07
CA GLN A 75 -10.14 20.15 0.92
C GLN A 75 -11.21 20.79 1.80
N GLU A 76 -12.31 21.26 1.22
CA GLU A 76 -13.41 21.81 2.00
C GLU A 76 -14.03 20.76 2.93
N PHE A 77 -14.15 19.50 2.50
CA PHE A 77 -14.61 18.40 3.34
C PHE A 77 -13.72 18.24 4.59
N THR A 78 -12.39 18.27 4.43
CA THR A 78 -11.47 18.17 5.58
C THR A 78 -11.64 19.32 6.58
N PHE A 79 -11.96 20.52 6.09
CA PHE A 79 -12.12 21.71 6.91
C PHE A 79 -13.49 21.79 7.60
N LYS A 80 -14.58 21.54 6.87
CA LYS A 80 -15.95 21.66 7.37
C LYS A 80 -16.40 20.43 8.17
N HIS A 81 -15.86 19.25 7.84
CA HIS A 81 -16.26 17.97 8.44
C HIS A 81 -15.04 17.16 8.93
N PRO A 82 -14.17 17.72 9.80
CA PRO A 82 -12.91 17.07 10.21
C PRO A 82 -13.14 15.72 10.91
N HIS A 83 -14.25 15.57 11.66
CA HIS A 83 -14.58 14.31 12.31
C HIS A 83 -14.93 13.20 11.31
N GLU A 84 -15.74 13.51 10.30
CA GLU A 84 -16.12 12.57 9.24
C GLU A 84 -14.92 12.20 8.37
N PHE A 85 -14.02 13.17 8.12
CA PHE A 85 -12.74 12.92 7.47
C PHE A 85 -11.88 11.93 8.25
N ILE A 86 -11.67 12.16 9.55
CA ILE A 86 -10.90 11.23 10.40
C ILE A 86 -11.54 9.84 10.39
N GLN A 87 -12.86 9.75 10.54
CA GLN A 87 -13.57 8.46 10.49
C GLN A 87 -13.37 7.74 9.14
N LEU A 88 -13.40 8.47 8.03
CA LEU A 88 -13.17 7.90 6.70
C LEU A 88 -11.76 7.31 6.57
N ILE A 89 -10.74 8.06 7.00
CA ILE A 89 -9.35 7.62 6.92
C ILE A 89 -9.06 6.46 7.86
N GLU A 90 -9.57 6.48 9.10
CA GLU A 90 -9.41 5.37 10.04
C GLU A 90 -10.15 4.12 9.55
N HIS A 91 -11.39 4.25 9.06
CA HIS A 91 -12.11 3.12 8.45
C HIS A 91 -11.31 2.55 7.27
N PHE A 92 -10.76 3.39 6.40
CA PHE A 92 -9.92 2.94 5.29
C PHE A 92 -8.70 2.15 5.79
N ARG A 93 -7.99 2.67 6.80
CA ARG A 93 -6.83 1.98 7.41
C ARG A 93 -7.18 0.62 7.96
N GLU A 94 -8.31 0.50 8.66
CA GLU A 94 -8.79 -0.78 9.20
C GLU A 94 -9.06 -1.80 8.09
N VAL A 95 -9.82 -1.41 7.06
CA VAL A 95 -10.19 -2.34 5.99
C VAL A 95 -9.04 -2.63 5.02
N LYS A 96 -8.04 -1.75 4.92
CA LYS A 96 -6.82 -1.95 4.14
C LYS A 96 -6.07 -3.22 4.56
N TYR A 97 -6.03 -3.52 5.86
CA TYR A 97 -5.40 -4.76 6.36
C TYR A 97 -6.13 -6.03 5.95
N LEU A 98 -7.38 -5.92 5.51
CA LEU A 98 -8.19 -7.05 5.03
C LEU A 98 -8.07 -7.25 3.52
N TYR A 99 -7.41 -6.34 2.81
CA TYR A 99 -7.23 -6.46 1.37
C TYR A 99 -6.27 -7.60 1.04
N SER A 100 -6.66 -8.41 0.06
CA SER A 100 -5.80 -9.40 -0.56
C SER A 100 -5.95 -9.32 -2.08
N PRO A 101 -4.86 -9.25 -2.85
CA PRO A 101 -4.91 -9.19 -4.31
C PRO A 101 -5.44 -10.48 -4.94
N THR A 102 -5.47 -11.60 -4.20
CA THR A 102 -5.94 -12.90 -4.68
C THR A 102 -7.35 -13.26 -4.22
N SER A 103 -7.90 -12.52 -3.24
CA SER A 103 -9.27 -12.74 -2.77
C SER A 103 -10.27 -12.27 -3.82
N LEU A 104 -11.41 -12.97 -3.99
CA LEU A 104 -12.52 -12.44 -4.80
C LEU A 104 -13.39 -11.44 -4.02
N ASP A 105 -13.36 -11.49 -2.68
CA ASP A 105 -14.06 -10.56 -1.82
C ASP A 105 -13.14 -9.40 -1.43
N THR A 106 -13.54 -8.18 -1.76
CA THR A 106 -12.78 -6.97 -1.45
C THR A 106 -13.38 -6.22 -0.28
N PRO A 107 -12.54 -5.67 0.61
CA PRO A 107 -13.04 -4.91 1.74
C PRO A 107 -13.88 -3.73 1.27
N LYS A 108 -15.04 -3.52 1.91
CA LYS A 108 -15.94 -2.42 1.57
C LYS A 108 -15.53 -1.15 2.31
N ILE A 109 -15.26 -0.10 1.56
CA ILE A 109 -14.99 1.23 2.11
C ILE A 109 -16.34 1.93 2.33
N LYS A 110 -16.63 2.30 3.58
CA LYS A 110 -17.87 3.00 3.92
C LYS A 110 -17.73 4.49 3.57
N ILE A 111 -18.14 4.86 2.36
CA ILE A 111 -18.20 6.26 1.90
C ILE A 111 -19.46 7.00 2.44
N GLY A 112 -20.29 6.34 3.23
CA GLY A 112 -21.51 6.94 3.78
C GLY A 112 -21.27 8.26 4.54
N SER A 113 -20.12 8.40 5.20
CA SER A 113 -19.74 9.64 5.88
C SER A 113 -19.60 10.83 4.94
N ILE A 114 -19.08 10.64 3.73
CA ILE A 114 -18.88 11.75 2.77
C ILE A 114 -20.11 12.01 1.89
N THR A 115 -21.03 11.05 1.76
CA THR A 115 -22.22 11.21 0.90
C THR A 115 -23.16 12.33 1.34
N SER A 116 -23.27 12.62 2.65
CA SER A 116 -24.04 13.76 3.16
C SER A 116 -23.47 15.09 2.68
N PHE A 117 -22.15 15.25 2.76
CA PHE A 117 -21.43 16.43 2.29
C PHE A 117 -21.59 16.63 0.78
N PHE A 118 -21.45 15.56 -0.01
CA PHE A 118 -21.60 15.65 -1.46
C PHE A 118 -23.02 15.99 -1.94
N ARG A 119 -24.06 15.68 -1.15
CA ARG A 119 -25.43 16.15 -1.44
C ARG A 119 -25.53 17.67 -1.45
N THR A 120 -24.76 18.36 -0.59
CA THR A 120 -24.69 19.84 -0.58
C THR A 120 -24.14 20.39 -1.91
N TYR A 121 -23.34 19.60 -2.61
CA TYR A 121 -22.73 19.92 -3.91
C TYR A 121 -23.54 19.42 -5.11
N LYS A 122 -24.71 18.80 -4.90
CA LYS A 122 -25.51 18.13 -5.94
C LYS A 122 -24.73 17.09 -6.74
N ILE A 123 -23.63 16.56 -6.19
CA ILE A 123 -22.89 15.44 -6.78
C ILE A 123 -23.73 14.19 -6.56
N THR A 124 -24.14 13.55 -7.64
CA THR A 124 -24.96 12.33 -7.60
C THR A 124 -24.09 11.08 -7.60
N LEU A 125 -24.66 9.94 -7.17
CA LEU A 125 -24.00 8.63 -7.30
C LEU A 125 -23.71 8.29 -8.77
N ASP A 126 -24.49 8.80 -9.71
CA ASP A 126 -24.28 8.62 -11.14
C ASP A 126 -23.05 9.39 -11.64
N ASP A 127 -22.82 10.62 -11.15
CA ASP A 127 -21.62 11.40 -11.46
C ASP A 127 -20.35 10.69 -10.97
N ILE A 128 -20.44 10.08 -9.78
CA ILE A 128 -19.36 9.29 -9.18
C ILE A 128 -19.12 8.03 -10.00
N SER A 129 -20.18 7.27 -10.32
CA SER A 129 -20.09 6.04 -11.14
C SER A 129 -19.51 6.33 -12.52
N LYS A 130 -19.88 7.47 -13.14
CA LYS A 130 -19.34 7.90 -14.42
C LYS A 130 -17.83 8.17 -14.34
N LYS A 131 -17.39 8.93 -13.34
CA LYS A 131 -15.95 9.19 -13.13
C LYS A 131 -15.18 7.91 -12.82
N LEU A 132 -15.71 7.03 -11.97
CA LEU A 132 -15.10 5.72 -11.70
C LEU A 132 -14.89 4.91 -12.99
N LYS A 133 -15.86 4.90 -13.91
CA LYS A 133 -15.73 4.26 -15.23
C LYS A 133 -14.65 4.91 -16.10
N GLU A 134 -14.49 6.23 -16.07
CA GLU A 134 -13.43 6.94 -16.80
C GLU A 134 -12.02 6.57 -16.30
N TYR A 135 -11.88 6.29 -15.00
CA TYR A 135 -10.63 5.78 -14.40
C TYR A 135 -10.42 4.26 -14.61
N LYS A 136 -11.26 3.61 -15.42
CA LYS A 136 -11.28 2.13 -15.57
C LYS A 136 -11.39 1.43 -14.21
N LEU A 137 -12.19 2.02 -13.32
CA LEU A 137 -12.65 1.40 -12.08
C LEU A 137 -14.06 0.91 -12.36
N ASN A 138 -14.18 -0.21 -13.09
CA ASN A 138 -15.41 -0.94 -13.29
C ASN A 138 -15.98 -1.35 -11.92
N ASP A 139 -17.31 -1.53 -11.85
CA ASP A 139 -18.16 -1.77 -10.67
C ASP A 139 -17.75 -2.87 -9.67
N LYS A 140 -16.59 -3.49 -9.83
CA LYS A 140 -15.98 -4.43 -8.89
C LYS A 140 -14.95 -3.66 -8.06
N ASN A 141 -15.23 -3.47 -6.77
CA ASN A 141 -14.34 -2.88 -5.74
C ASN A 141 -12.85 -3.25 -5.85
N HIS A 142 -12.54 -4.38 -6.47
CA HIS A 142 -11.20 -4.82 -6.87
C HIS A 142 -10.37 -3.81 -7.64
N GLU A 143 -10.93 -3.11 -8.63
CA GLU A 143 -10.13 -2.23 -9.46
C GLU A 143 -9.65 -0.97 -8.70
N GLY A 144 -10.49 -0.45 -7.79
CA GLY A 144 -10.13 0.70 -6.93
C GLY A 144 -9.05 0.35 -5.91
N TRP A 145 -9.18 -0.79 -5.24
CA TRP A 145 -8.13 -1.29 -4.35
C TRP A 145 -6.83 -1.55 -5.09
N LYS A 146 -6.91 -2.19 -6.26
CA LYS A 146 -5.73 -2.47 -7.09
C LYS A 146 -5.04 -1.19 -7.52
N PHE A 147 -5.78 -0.18 -7.99
CA PHE A 147 -5.22 1.12 -8.35
C PHE A 147 -4.45 1.77 -7.19
N VAL A 148 -5.07 1.83 -6.01
CA VAL A 148 -4.46 2.44 -4.81
C VAL A 148 -3.21 1.67 -4.37
N MET A 149 -3.25 0.34 -4.41
CA MET A 149 -2.13 -0.51 -4.02
C MET A 149 -0.99 -0.44 -5.03
N ASP A 150 -1.28 -0.57 -6.33
CA ASP A 150 -0.29 -0.58 -7.41
C ASP A 150 0.49 0.75 -7.48
N LYS A 151 -0.15 1.90 -7.17
CA LYS A 151 0.55 3.20 -7.06
C LYS A 151 1.77 3.16 -6.13
N VAL A 152 1.72 2.35 -5.06
CA VAL A 152 2.78 2.23 -4.06
C VAL A 152 3.63 0.98 -4.29
N MET A 153 3.00 -0.12 -4.65
CA MET A 153 3.65 -1.42 -4.79
C MET A 153 4.47 -1.52 -6.08
N ASP A 154 4.04 -0.95 -7.21
CA ASP A 154 4.75 -1.08 -8.48
C ASP A 154 6.17 -0.49 -8.42
N PRO A 155 6.40 0.73 -7.88
CA PRO A 155 7.75 1.26 -7.73
C PRO A 155 8.63 0.42 -6.78
N LEU A 156 8.06 -0.09 -5.68
CA LEU A 156 8.75 -0.98 -4.74
C LEU A 156 9.17 -2.29 -5.43
N ILE A 157 8.23 -2.95 -6.11
CA ILE A 157 8.47 -4.20 -6.85
C ILE A 157 9.52 -3.99 -7.92
N HIS A 158 9.42 -2.91 -8.69
CA HIS A 158 10.42 -2.55 -9.71
C HIS A 158 11.81 -2.35 -9.11
N HIS A 159 11.89 -1.69 -7.96
CA HIS A 159 13.16 -1.49 -7.26
C HIS A 159 13.75 -2.80 -6.76
N VAL A 160 12.95 -3.66 -6.13
CA VAL A 160 13.39 -5.01 -5.70
C VAL A 160 13.85 -5.84 -6.90
N HIS A 161 13.12 -5.82 -8.02
CA HIS A 161 13.53 -6.52 -9.24
C HIS A 161 14.89 -6.03 -9.76
N LYS A 162 15.16 -4.72 -9.73
CA LYS A 162 16.48 -4.19 -10.11
C LYS A 162 17.58 -4.72 -9.21
N LEU A 163 17.36 -4.75 -7.89
CA LEU A 163 18.32 -5.32 -6.95
C LEU A 163 18.60 -6.79 -7.24
N LEU A 164 17.57 -7.59 -7.53
CA LEU A 164 17.74 -9.01 -7.84
C LEU A 164 18.51 -9.27 -9.15
N MET A 165 18.59 -8.29 -10.05
CA MET A 165 19.39 -8.38 -11.27
C MET A 165 20.87 -8.03 -11.05
N GLU A 166 21.25 -7.49 -9.89
CA GLU A 166 22.62 -7.11 -9.59
C GLU A 166 23.54 -8.33 -9.50
N PRO A 167 24.69 -8.37 -10.19
CA PRO A 167 25.58 -9.52 -10.19
C PRO A 167 26.04 -9.93 -8.79
N GLN A 168 26.24 -8.95 -7.90
CA GLN A 168 26.67 -9.15 -6.52
C GLN A 168 25.59 -9.86 -5.67
N LEU A 169 24.32 -9.69 -6.06
CA LEU A 169 23.13 -10.21 -5.39
C LEU A 169 22.62 -11.52 -6.03
N ARG A 170 23.32 -12.09 -7.02
CA ARG A 170 22.96 -13.42 -7.54
C ARG A 170 23.04 -14.48 -6.43
N GLY A 171 21.99 -15.31 -6.36
CA GLY A 171 21.83 -16.35 -5.35
C GLY A 171 21.31 -15.84 -4.01
N CYS A 172 20.89 -14.58 -3.91
CA CYS A 172 20.26 -14.02 -2.72
C CYS A 172 18.86 -14.61 -2.54
N GLN A 173 18.56 -15.09 -1.33
CA GLN A 173 17.20 -15.44 -0.92
C GLN A 173 16.45 -14.18 -0.50
N THR A 174 15.17 -14.07 -0.88
CA THR A 174 14.24 -12.99 -0.51
C THR A 174 13.11 -13.53 0.32
#